data_AF-G4TVP3-F1
#
_entry.id   AF-G4TVP3-F1
#
_cell.length_a   1.000
_cell.length_b   1.000
_cell.length_c   1.000
_cell.angle_alpha   90.00
_cell.angle_beta   90.00
_cell.angle_gamma   90.00
#
_symmetry.space_group_name_H-M   'P 1'
#
loop_
_entity.id
_entity.type
_entity.pdbx_description
1 polymer ?
#
loop_
_entity_poly.entity_id
_entity_poly.type
_entity_poly.pdbx_seq_one_letter_code
_entity_poly.pdbx_strand_id
1 'polypeptide(L)'
;MSASAQSPISPQFNALIVSALEGTFYIMLAALVIWLWDILLNLDVEISVMWSRKGAIAKTFYALIRYCPLFVVLPNVLIYNPIRTNPPSDNLYVLQTAPHAN
;
A
#
# COMPACT_ATOMS: atom_id res chain seq x y z
N MET A 1 -27.57 20.90 22.45
CA MET A 1 -26.38 20.26 21.84
C MET A 1 -26.69 20.05 20.37
N SER A 2 -26.31 21.00 19.52
CA SER A 2 -26.54 20.97 18.08
C SER A 2 -25.53 20.05 17.41
N ALA A 3 -26.02 19.00 16.75
CA ALA A 3 -25.22 18.12 15.92
C ALA A 3 -24.66 18.93 14.73
N SER A 4 -23.33 18.97 14.60
CA SER A 4 -22.65 19.58 13.46
C SER A 4 -23.00 18.79 12.20
N ALA A 5 -23.79 19.39 11.30
CA ALA A 5 -24.06 18.83 9.99
C ALA A 5 -22.75 18.80 9.17
N GLN A 6 -22.23 17.60 8.93
CA GLN A 6 -21.20 17.38 7.92
C GLN A 6 -21.76 17.82 6.56
N SER A 7 -21.17 18.82 5.91
CA SER A 7 -21.55 19.19 4.55
C SER A 7 -21.27 18.02 3.60
N PRO A 8 -22.17 17.71 2.65
CA PRO A 8 -21.93 16.65 1.68
C PRO A 8 -20.74 17.05 0.82
N ILE A 9 -19.66 16.29 0.94
CA ILE A 9 -18.48 16.40 0.08
C ILE A 9 -18.94 16.23 -1.36
N SER A 10 -18.55 17.16 -2.25
CA SER A 10 -19.01 17.14 -3.65
C SER A 10 -18.56 15.84 -4.35
N PRO A 11 -19.42 15.23 -5.20
CA PRO A 11 -19.12 13.95 -5.85
C PRO A 11 -17.85 14.01 -6.72
N GLN A 12 -17.51 15.19 -7.26
CA GLN A 12 -16.28 15.43 -8.03
C GLN A 12 -15.03 15.29 -7.17
N PHE A 13 -15.07 15.77 -5.92
CA PHE A 13 -13.94 15.66 -4.99
C PHE A 13 -13.72 14.20 -4.55
N ASN A 14 -14.80 13.45 -4.34
CA ASN A 14 -14.73 12.03 -4.03
C ASN A 14 -14.06 11.23 -5.17
N ALA A 15 -14.42 11.48 -6.42
CA ALA A 15 -13.81 10.80 -7.57
C ALA A 15 -12.30 11.07 -7.69
N LEU A 16 -11.88 12.31 -7.41
CA LEU A 16 -10.47 12.70 -7.42
C LEU A 16 -9.69 12.00 -6.31
N ILE A 17 -10.25 11.94 -5.10
CA ILE A 17 -9.65 11.23 -3.96
C ILE A 17 -9.49 9.74 -4.28
N VAL A 18 -10.52 9.08 -4.82
CA VAL A 18 -10.45 7.65 -5.17
C VAL A 18 -9.34 7.40 -6.19
N SER A 19 -9.26 8.22 -7.25
CA SER A 19 -8.23 8.11 -8.29
C SER A 19 -6.81 8.32 -7.73
N ALA A 20 -6.65 9.28 -6.82
CA ALA A 20 -5.37 9.55 -6.17
C ALA A 20 -4.97 8.42 -5.21
N LEU A 21 -5.91 7.84 -4.48
CA LEU A 21 -5.68 6.68 -3.61
C LEU A 21 -5.25 5.45 -4.41
N GLU A 22 -5.91 5.15 -5.52
CA GLU A 22 -5.53 4.05 -6.40
C GLU A 22 -4.12 4.24 -6.96
N GLY A 23 -3.81 5.43 -7.49
CA GLY A 23 -2.47 5.74 -7.97
C GLY A 23 -1.40 5.57 -6.88
N THR A 24 -1.68 6.06 -5.67
CA THR A 24 -0.78 5.94 -4.52
C THR A 24 -0.58 4.47 -4.14
N PHE A 25 -1.63 3.64 -4.17
CA PHE A 25 -1.54 2.21 -3.90
C PHE A 25 -0.62 1.49 -4.89
N TYR A 26 -0.79 1.72 -6.20
CA TYR A 26 0.07 1.10 -7.21
C TYR A 26 1.53 1.52 -7.08
N ILE A 27 1.80 2.80 -6.77
CA ILE A 27 3.15 3.29 -6.51
C ILE A 27 3.75 2.62 -5.27
N MET A 28 2.98 2.51 -4.18
CA MET A 28 3.43 1.81 -2.96
C MET A 28 3.74 0.34 -3.23
N LEU A 29 2.92 -0.34 -4.04
CA LEU A 29 3.14 -1.73 -4.42
C LEU A 29 4.42 -1.88 -5.25
N ALA A 30 4.62 -1.02 -6.26
CA ALA A 30 5.83 -1.02 -7.07
C ALA A 30 7.09 -0.76 -6.22
N ALA A 31 7.02 0.21 -5.30
CA ALA A 31 8.09 0.51 -4.36
C ALA A 31 8.40 -0.69 -3.45
N LEU A 32 7.37 -1.40 -2.96
CA LEU A 32 7.55 -2.61 -2.15
C LEU A 32 8.25 -3.73 -2.93
N VAL A 33 7.87 -3.94 -4.20
CA VAL A 33 8.49 -4.96 -5.06
C VAL A 33 9.97 -4.66 -5.32
N ILE A 34 10.29 -3.41 -5.68
CA ILE A 34 11.67 -2.98 -5.92
C ILE A 34 12.50 -3.10 -4.64
N TRP A 35 11.94 -2.69 -3.51
CA TRP A 35 12.61 -2.80 -2.22
C TRP A 35 12.85 -4.25 -1.80
N LEU A 36 11.87 -5.15 -2.00
CA LEU A 36 12.05 -6.58 -1.72
C LEU A 36 13.12 -7.20 -2.63
N TRP A 37 13.13 -6.80 -3.90
CA TRP A 37 14.14 -7.22 -4.86
C TRP A 37 15.55 -6.78 -4.43
N ASP A 38 15.70 -5.53 -3.97
CA ASP A 38 16.97 -5.02 -3.46
C ASP A 38 17.45 -5.77 -2.20
N ILE A 39 16.53 -6.17 -1.32
CA ILE A 39 16.85 -7.04 -0.17
C ILE A 39 17.38 -8.39 -0.63
N LEU A 40 16.70 -9.05 -1.57
CA LEU A 40 17.11 -10.37 -2.05
C LEU A 40 18.48 -10.36 -2.71
N LEU A 41 18.80 -9.32 -3.49
CA LEU A 41 20.11 -9.17 -4.12
C LEU A 41 21.24 -8.94 -3.12
N ASN A 42 20.99 -8.17 -2.06
CA ASN A 42 22.01 -7.86 -1.06
C ASN A 42 22.09 -8.89 0.07
N LEU A 43 21.13 -9.81 0.18
CA LEU A 43 21.04 -10.79 1.27
C LEU A 43 22.32 -11.64 1.40
N ASP A 44 22.86 -12.11 0.27
CA ASP A 44 24.05 -12.98 0.26
C ASP A 44 25.30 -12.25 0.77
N VAL A 45 25.46 -11.00 0.34
CA VAL A 45 26.55 -10.11 0.79
C VAL A 45 26.37 -9.72 2.26
N GLU A 46 25.13 -9.44 2.69
CA GLU A 46 24.82 -9.11 4.08
C GLU A 46 25.15 -10.26 5.03
N ILE A 47 24.78 -11.50 4.67
CA ILE A 47 25.05 -12.70 5.46
C ILE A 47 26.56 -12.95 5.56
N SER A 48 27.29 -12.88 4.44
CA SER A 48 28.73 -13.15 4.43
C SER A 48 29.54 -12.08 5.17
N VAL A 49 29.19 -10.79 5.07
CA VAL A 49 29.98 -9.68 5.62
C VAL A 49 29.50 -9.23 6.99
N MET A 50 28.19 -9.02 7.13
CA MET A 50 27.62 -8.35 8.30
C MET A 50 27.33 -9.34 9.42
N TRP A 51 26.83 -10.53 9.10
CA TRP A 51 26.55 -11.55 10.13
C TRP A 51 27.81 -12.22 10.67
N SER A 52 28.87 -12.31 9.87
CA SER A 52 30.17 -12.86 10.26
C SER A 52 30.98 -11.96 11.24
N ARG A 53 30.78 -10.64 11.21
CA ARG A 53 31.52 -9.71 12.10
C ARG A 53 31.00 -9.69 13.54
N LYS A 54 31.92 -9.55 14.51
CA LYS A 54 31.59 -9.29 15.93
C LYS A 54 31.20 -7.82 16.12
N GLY A 55 29.95 -7.58 16.52
CA GLY A 55 29.43 -6.24 16.82
C GLY A 55 27.91 -6.19 16.63
N ALA A 56 27.16 -5.95 17.70
CA ALA A 56 25.69 -5.96 17.65
C ALA A 56 25.08 -4.63 17.22
N ILE A 57 25.72 -3.50 17.56
CA ILE A 57 25.15 -2.16 17.37
C ILE A 57 24.93 -1.83 15.89
N ALA A 58 25.95 -2.03 15.05
CA ALA A 58 25.85 -1.78 13.61
C ALA A 58 24.80 -2.68 12.94
N LYS A 59 24.68 -3.95 13.39
CA LYS A 59 23.67 -4.89 12.90
C LYS A 59 22.26 -4.42 13.25
N THR A 60 22.06 -3.95 14.48
CA THR A 60 20.76 -3.42 14.92
C THR A 60 20.37 -2.18 14.13
N PHE A 61 21.25 -1.18 13.98
CA PHE A 61 20.94 0.02 13.20
C PHE A 61 20.68 -0.29 11.74
N TYR A 62 21.48 -1.18 11.14
CA TYR A 62 21.26 -1.61 9.78
C TYR A 62 19.91 -2.31 9.62
N ALA A 63 19.60 -3.28 10.48
CA ALA A 63 18.33 -3.99 10.44
C ALA A 63 17.15 -3.03 10.66
N LEU A 64 17.29 -2.06 11.55
CA LEU A 64 16.24 -1.09 11.81
C LEU A 64 16.02 -0.19 10.59
N ILE A 65 17.05 0.34 9.96
CA ILE A 65 16.90 1.17 8.75
C ILE A 65 16.38 0.34 7.56
N ARG A 66 16.92 -0.87 7.37
CA ARG A 66 16.61 -1.74 6.23
C ARG A 66 15.20 -2.33 6.34
N TYR A 67 14.76 -2.74 7.53
CA TYR A 67 13.51 -3.46 7.76
C TYR A 67 12.40 -2.62 8.43
N CYS A 68 12.66 -1.39 8.91
CA CYS A 68 11.59 -0.50 9.39
C CYS A 68 10.49 -0.24 8.34
N PRO A 69 10.79 -0.07 7.04
CA PRO A 69 9.75 0.07 6.02
C PRO A 69 8.77 -1.11 5.99
N LEU A 70 9.19 -2.31 6.42
CA LEU A 70 8.34 -3.49 6.52
C LEU A 70 7.18 -3.26 7.50
N PHE A 71 7.40 -2.55 8.59
CA PHE A 71 6.37 -2.27 9.59
C PHE A 71 5.40 -1.16 9.16
N VAL A 72 5.80 -0.31 8.22
CA VAL A 72 4.97 0.81 7.75
C VAL A 72 4.27 0.45 6.45
N VAL A 73 5.01 0.02 5.43
CA VAL A 73 4.49 -0.18 4.07
C VAL A 73 3.59 -1.40 4.00
N LEU A 74 3.94 -2.49 4.68
CA LEU A 74 3.23 -3.76 4.61
C LEU A 74 1.80 -3.68 5.17
N PRO A 75 1.56 -3.12 6.38
CA PRO A 75 0.18 -2.90 6.85
C PRO A 75 -0.57 -1.87 6.00
N ASN A 76 0.08 -0.83 5.48
CA ASN A 76 -0.57 0.11 4.57
C ASN A 76 -1.09 -0.59 3.30
N VAL A 77 -0.27 -1.42 2.65
CA VAL A 77 -0.70 -2.18 1.45
C VAL A 77 -1.79 -3.20 1.80
N LEU A 78 -1.75 -3.84 2.98
CA LEU A 78 -2.77 -4.81 3.39
C LEU A 78 -4.12 -4.16 3.74
N ILE A 79 -4.10 -3.01 4.43
CA ILE A 79 -5.31 -2.30 4.87
C ILE A 79 -5.96 -1.55 3.72
N TYR A 80 -5.18 -0.85 2.89
CA TYR A 80 -5.69 -0.01 1.80
C TYR A 80 -5.85 -0.76 0.48
N ASN A 81 -5.88 -2.09 0.49
CA ASN A 81 -6.01 -2.90 -0.72
C ASN A 81 -7.36 -2.63 -1.42
N PRO A 82 -7.37 -1.95 -2.58
CA PRO A 82 -8.61 -1.58 -3.28
C PRO A 82 -9.39 -2.80 -3.79
N ILE A 83 -8.71 -3.94 -3.98
CA ILE A 83 -9.34 -5.21 -4.39
C ILE A 83 -10.29 -5.73 -3.29
N ARG A 84 -10.01 -5.41 -2.02
CA ARG A 84 -10.87 -5.81 -0.90
C ARG A 84 -12.04 -4.88 -0.67
N THR A 85 -11.91 -3.61 -1.02
CA THR A 85 -12.95 -2.60 -0.80
C THR A 85 -13.93 -2.51 -1.96
N ASN A 86 -13.50 -2.74 -3.20
CA ASN A 86 -14.36 -2.80 -4.39
C ASN A 86 -14.11 -4.11 -5.16
N PRO A 87 -14.78 -5.21 -4.81
CA PRO A 87 -14.64 -6.45 -5.56
C PRO A 87 -15.09 -6.21 -7.02
N PRO A 88 -14.36 -6.72 -8.03
CA PRO A 88 -14.71 -6.54 -9.45
C PRO A 88 -16.15 -6.96 -9.83
N SER A 89 -16.79 -7.78 -8.98
CA SER A 89 -18.19 -8.17 -9.12
C SER A 89 -19.16 -6.99 -9.07
N ASP A 90 -18.91 -5.95 -8.26
CA ASP A 90 -19.85 -4.83 -8.10
C ASP A 90 -19.98 -4.01 -9.39
N ASN A 91 -18.88 -3.83 -10.13
CA ASN A 91 -18.89 -3.17 -11.43
C ASN A 91 -19.58 -4.02 -12.51
N LEU A 92 -19.56 -5.36 -12.39
CA LEU A 92 -20.27 -6.26 -13.30
C LEU A 92 -21.79 -6.22 -13.06
N TYR A 93 -22.25 -6.09 -11.81
CA TYR A 93 -23.66 -5.93 -11.51
C TYR A 93 -24.23 -4.62 -12.08
N VAL A 94 -23.50 -3.50 -11.97
CA VAL A 94 -23.93 -2.21 -12.54
C VAL A 94 -24.08 -2.28 -14.06
N LEU A 95 -23.17 -2.97 -14.75
CA LEU A 95 -23.25 -3.18 -16.20
C LEU A 95 -24.38 -4.14 -16.61
N GLN A 96 -24.74 -5.10 -15.75
CA GLN A 96 -25.83 -6.03 -16.01
C GLN A 96 -27.21 -5.43 -15.69
N THR A 97 -27.30 -4.48 -14.74
CA THR A 97 -28.52 -3.72 -14.42
C THR A 97 -28.72 -2.48 -15.30
N ALA A 98 -28.01 -2.36 -16.42
CA ALA A 98 -28.36 -1.44 -17.49
C ALA A 98 -29.18 -2.17 -18.60
N PRO A 99 -30.41 -2.66 -18.34
CA PRO A 99 -31.27 -3.05 -19.43
C PRO A 99 -31.76 -1.77 -20.10
N HIS A 100 -31.46 -1.64 -21.40
CA HIS A 100 -32.25 -0.91 -22.39
C HIS A 100 -33.12 0.24 -21.84
N ALA A 101 -32.51 1.36 -21.48
CA ALA A 101 -33.22 2.63 -21.40
C ALA A 101 -33.41 3.15 -22.83
N ASN A 102 -34.50 2.71 -23.48
CA ASN A 102 -35.13 3.41 -24.60
C ASN A 102 -35.96 4.58 -24.06
#